data_AF-A0A9J6D211-F1
#
_entry.id   AF-A0A9J6D211-F1
#
_cell.length_a   1.000
_cell.length_b   1.000
_cell.length_c   1.000
_cell.angle_alpha   90.00
_cell.angle_beta   90.00
_cell.angle_gamma   90.00
#
_symmetry.space_group_name_H-M   'P 1'
#
loop_
_entity.id
_entity.type
_entity.pdbx_description
1 polymer ?
#
loop_
_entity_poly.entity_id
_entity_poly.type
_entity_poly.pdbx_seq_one_letter_code
_entity_poly.pdbx_strand_id
1 'polypeptide(L)'
;MVDYSKAEISAIKQVFPQSQISICDFHRLQAWQRWLRRKENNISNPDEALRLMKHVASASNQHDFDKAVEVLVDFEYWKNERFRSYIEEVWLSVKELWIMSYRLEFDVVLTTNNGIEAQNRVLKAHYVKSSSEKRSLTSLIMTVVHDFLPDKEVKFHEAARRQSSAYRQYNENVPAYLHNRPHGFVKHMLRWLVKAEEYTPTDMEELPVEGVFTVHSERSDDDLYTVDFTKPSCTGRDFRKHKYPCMHFCVVFKYSDRWGFFSLPQIYLNRPQITLGSCPESETSSEIPLVNQPSPSEVSSQDLGTAASESDIPFVNETSFCEVPLQTGVAMIPGTAAPSVSELHKSITKELEKCSSLLYCCHDVQTLVDARGLLQATFRKLAESVPQSSGLHIRGSPTKGCWSLKPLPKRRRL
;
A
#
# COMPACT_ATOMS: atom_id res chain seq x y z
N MET A 1 6.26 4.75 -15.38
CA MET A 1 5.38 3.68 -15.90
C MET A 1 4.57 4.26 -17.05
N VAL A 2 4.28 3.45 -18.08
CA VAL A 2 3.64 3.93 -19.32
C VAL A 2 2.56 2.96 -19.78
N ASP A 3 1.75 3.40 -20.74
CA ASP A 3 0.86 2.50 -21.46
C ASP A 3 1.68 1.66 -22.44
N TYR A 4 1.08 0.58 -22.96
CA TYR A 4 1.72 -0.14 -24.06
C TYR A 4 1.58 0.67 -25.36
N SER A 5 2.51 1.61 -25.55
CA SER A 5 2.58 2.51 -26.70
C SER A 5 4.03 2.61 -27.19
N LYS A 6 4.31 2.06 -28.37
CA LYS A 6 5.66 2.10 -28.96
C LYS A 6 6.13 3.54 -29.18
N ALA A 7 5.23 4.43 -29.60
CA ALA A 7 5.56 5.85 -29.82
C ALA A 7 5.93 6.55 -28.51
N GLU A 8 5.16 6.33 -27.43
CA GLU A 8 5.43 6.90 -26.10
C GLU A 8 6.76 6.37 -25.54
N ILE A 9 6.97 5.04 -25.58
CA ILE A 9 8.20 4.41 -25.13
C ILE A 9 9.41 4.95 -25.90
N SER A 10 9.29 5.07 -27.22
CA SER A 10 10.36 5.59 -28.08
C SER A 10 10.68 7.05 -27.74
N ALA A 11 9.65 7.90 -27.59
CA ALA A 11 9.84 9.31 -27.26
C ALA A 11 10.53 9.48 -25.91
N ILE A 12 10.12 8.73 -24.88
CA ILE A 12 10.74 8.78 -23.55
C ILE A 12 12.19 8.32 -23.63
N LYS A 13 12.50 7.21 -24.31
CA LYS A 13 13.89 6.75 -24.46
C LYS A 13 14.77 7.72 -25.22
N GLN A 14 14.20 8.44 -26.20
CA GLN A 14 14.94 9.43 -26.97
C GLN A 14 15.28 10.66 -26.13
N VAL A 15 14.34 11.16 -25.32
CA VAL A 15 14.54 12.38 -24.52
C VAL A 15 15.24 12.08 -23.20
N PHE A 16 14.96 10.94 -22.58
CA PHE A 16 15.48 10.52 -21.28
C PHE A 16 16.08 9.10 -21.36
N PRO A 17 17.26 8.93 -22.00
CA PRO A 17 17.83 7.62 -22.30
C PRO A 17 18.17 6.78 -21.07
N GLN A 18 18.38 7.42 -19.91
CA GLN A 18 18.65 6.75 -18.63
C GLN A 18 17.37 6.28 -17.92
N SER A 19 16.19 6.60 -18.45
CA SER A 19 14.93 6.21 -17.82
C SER A 19 14.70 4.70 -17.92
N GLN A 20 14.45 4.08 -16.77
CA GLN A 20 13.92 2.73 -16.74
C GLN A 20 12.41 2.76 -17.04
N ILE A 21 11.96 1.87 -17.92
CA ILE A 21 10.58 1.83 -18.39
C ILE A 21 9.89 0.56 -17.92
N SER A 22 8.67 0.71 -17.43
CA SER A 22 7.76 -0.38 -17.13
C SER A 22 6.36 -0.03 -17.63
N ILE A 23 5.67 -1.00 -18.22
CA ILE A 23 4.27 -0.90 -18.61
C ILE A 23 3.40 -0.94 -17.36
N CYS A 24 2.34 -0.15 -17.30
CA CYS A 24 1.36 -0.08 -16.23
C CYS A 24 0.50 -1.36 -16.15
N ASP A 25 0.36 -1.99 -14.97
CA ASP A 25 -0.53 -3.15 -14.79
C ASP A 25 -1.98 -2.84 -15.13
N PHE A 26 -2.50 -1.69 -14.69
CA PHE A 26 -3.89 -1.31 -14.95
C PHE A 26 -4.19 -1.27 -16.46
N HIS A 27 -3.37 -0.57 -17.24
CA HIS A 27 -3.55 -0.46 -18.68
C HIS A 27 -3.22 -1.76 -19.42
N ARG A 28 -2.22 -2.54 -18.97
CA ARG A 28 -1.98 -3.89 -19.49
C ARG A 28 -3.19 -4.80 -19.30
N LEU A 29 -3.72 -4.87 -18.09
CA LEU A 29 -4.90 -5.68 -17.76
C LEU A 29 -6.11 -5.25 -18.59
N GLN A 30 -6.31 -3.95 -18.76
CA GLN A 30 -7.38 -3.42 -19.59
C GLN A 30 -7.19 -3.78 -21.07
N ALA A 31 -5.96 -3.70 -21.59
CA ALA A 31 -5.64 -4.10 -22.96
C ALA A 31 -5.91 -5.59 -23.19
N TRP A 32 -5.48 -6.45 -22.27
CA TRP A 32 -5.75 -7.89 -22.28
C TRP A 32 -7.25 -8.17 -22.25
N GLN A 33 -7.99 -7.58 -21.32
CA GLN A 33 -9.43 -7.75 -21.21
C GLN A 33 -10.16 -7.33 -22.49
N ARG A 34 -9.81 -6.16 -23.06
CA ARG A 34 -10.41 -5.67 -24.30
C ARG A 34 -10.14 -6.62 -25.46
N TRP A 35 -8.91 -7.12 -25.59
CA TRP A 35 -8.53 -8.03 -26.66
C TRP A 35 -9.25 -9.39 -26.52
N LEU A 36 -9.21 -10.00 -25.33
CA LEU A 36 -9.83 -11.31 -25.08
C LEU A 36 -11.35 -11.32 -25.28
N ARG A 37 -12.02 -10.17 -25.07
CA ARG A 37 -13.47 -10.05 -25.23
C ARG A 37 -13.93 -9.76 -26.66
N ARG A 38 -13.01 -9.55 -27.62
CA ARG A 38 -13.43 -9.35 -29.01
C ARG A 38 -13.84 -10.69 -29.62
N LYS A 39 -15.05 -10.72 -30.18
CA LYS A 39 -15.60 -11.93 -30.81
C LYS A 39 -14.68 -12.50 -31.91
N GLU A 40 -14.04 -11.62 -32.67
CA GLU A 40 -13.10 -11.98 -33.74
C GLU A 40 -11.90 -12.81 -33.25
N ASN A 41 -11.57 -12.78 -31.96
CA ASN A 41 -10.42 -13.50 -31.42
C ASN A 41 -10.74 -14.95 -31.02
N ASN A 42 -12.00 -15.37 -31.10
CA ASN A 42 -12.43 -16.77 -30.88
C ASN A 42 -11.95 -17.37 -29.55
N ILE A 43 -12.08 -16.63 -28.45
CA ILE A 43 -11.79 -17.10 -27.09
C ILE A 43 -13.12 -17.39 -26.39
N SER A 44 -13.38 -18.67 -26.09
CA SER A 44 -14.62 -19.11 -25.45
C SER A 44 -14.68 -18.75 -23.96
N ASN A 45 -13.54 -18.81 -23.25
CA ASN A 45 -13.43 -18.39 -21.85
C ASN A 45 -12.36 -17.29 -21.65
N PRO A 46 -12.72 -16.00 -21.88
CA PRO A 46 -11.81 -14.87 -21.70
C PRO A 46 -11.24 -14.74 -20.29
N ASP A 47 -12.01 -15.10 -19.26
CA ASP A 47 -11.61 -14.90 -17.87
C ASP A 47 -10.53 -15.91 -17.44
N GLU A 48 -10.60 -17.15 -17.94
CA GLU A 48 -9.56 -18.16 -17.70
C GLU A 48 -8.27 -17.83 -18.44
N ALA A 49 -8.35 -17.42 -19.70
CA ALA A 49 -7.19 -16.92 -20.44
C ALA A 49 -6.51 -15.75 -19.72
N LEU A 50 -7.32 -14.79 -19.23
CA LEU A 50 -6.82 -13.66 -18.46
C LEU A 50 -6.15 -14.08 -17.15
N ARG A 51 -6.68 -15.12 -16.47
CA ARG A 51 -6.09 -15.68 -15.24
C ARG A 51 -4.69 -16.22 -15.50
N LEU A 52 -4.50 -16.98 -16.58
CA LEU A 52 -3.19 -17.51 -16.96
C LEU A 52 -2.21 -16.39 -17.32
N MET A 53 -2.64 -15.40 -18.10
CA MET A 53 -1.80 -14.23 -18.43
C MET A 53 -1.40 -13.42 -17.17
N LYS A 54 -2.32 -13.28 -16.21
CA LYS A 54 -2.03 -12.68 -14.89
C LYS A 54 -1.01 -13.50 -14.10
N HIS A 55 -1.07 -14.83 -14.19
CA HIS A 55 -0.13 -15.71 -13.53
C HIS A 55 1.30 -15.48 -14.03
N VAL A 56 1.47 -15.42 -15.36
CA VAL A 56 2.75 -15.04 -16.00
C VAL A 56 3.24 -13.68 -15.50
N ALA A 57 2.39 -12.66 -15.45
CA ALA A 57 2.77 -11.34 -14.97
C ALA A 57 3.21 -11.31 -13.50
N SER A 58 2.65 -12.21 -12.68
CA SER A 58 2.92 -12.26 -11.24
C SER A 58 4.20 -13.00 -10.87
N ALA A 59 4.86 -13.64 -11.84
CA ALA A 59 6.08 -14.40 -11.63
C ALA A 59 7.18 -13.53 -11.02
N SER A 60 7.73 -14.01 -9.90
CA SER A 60 8.65 -13.23 -9.04
C SER A 60 10.13 -13.52 -9.31
N ASN A 61 10.41 -14.52 -10.13
CA ASN A 61 11.73 -14.96 -10.55
C ASN A 61 11.60 -15.71 -11.89
N GLN A 62 12.74 -16.05 -12.51
CA GLN A 62 12.79 -16.68 -13.82
C GLN A 62 12.10 -18.05 -13.84
N HIS A 63 12.31 -18.89 -12.81
CA HIS A 63 11.72 -20.22 -12.73
C HIS A 63 10.19 -20.19 -12.64
N ASP A 64 9.63 -19.31 -11.80
CA ASP A 64 8.18 -19.11 -11.72
C ASP A 64 7.61 -18.60 -13.05
N PHE A 65 8.37 -17.77 -13.76
CA PHE A 65 7.97 -17.24 -15.06
C PHE A 65 7.92 -18.35 -16.11
N ASP A 66 8.98 -19.14 -16.24
CA ASP A 66 9.07 -20.23 -17.20
C ASP A 66 7.94 -21.24 -16.97
N LYS A 67 7.71 -21.64 -15.72
CA LYS A 67 6.56 -22.51 -15.36
C LYS A 67 5.20 -21.89 -15.70
N ALA A 68 5.02 -20.60 -15.44
CA ALA A 68 3.75 -19.94 -15.76
C ALA A 68 3.52 -19.85 -17.28
N VAL A 69 4.60 -19.69 -18.06
CA VAL A 69 4.54 -19.72 -19.52
C VAL A 69 4.26 -21.13 -20.03
N GLU A 70 4.90 -22.17 -19.49
CA GLU A 70 4.60 -23.58 -19.82
C GLU A 70 3.11 -23.89 -19.64
N VAL A 71 2.54 -23.51 -18.49
CA VAL A 71 1.10 -23.69 -18.23
C VAL A 71 0.22 -22.91 -19.21
N LEU A 72 0.66 -21.73 -19.66
CA LEU A 72 -0.04 -20.94 -20.67
C LEU A 72 0.04 -21.58 -22.07
N VAL A 73 1.18 -22.16 -22.42
CA VAL A 73 1.47 -22.82 -23.70
C VAL A 73 0.72 -24.15 -23.84
N ASP A 74 0.60 -24.90 -22.75
CA ASP A 74 -0.15 -26.16 -22.72
C ASP A 74 -1.67 -25.97 -22.75
N PHE A 75 -2.14 -24.73 -22.59
CA PHE A 75 -3.56 -24.43 -22.54
C PHE A 75 -4.25 -24.51 -23.90
N GLU A 76 -5.54 -24.84 -23.93
CA GLU A 76 -6.29 -25.11 -25.16
C GLU A 76 -6.26 -23.95 -26.18
N TYR A 77 -6.27 -22.70 -25.70
CA TYR A 77 -6.26 -21.52 -26.57
C TYR A 77 -4.90 -21.25 -27.18
N TRP A 78 -3.82 -21.91 -26.76
CA TRP A 78 -2.53 -21.78 -27.44
C TRP A 78 -2.57 -22.29 -28.89
N LYS A 79 -3.51 -23.20 -29.19
CA LYS A 79 -3.79 -23.66 -30.56
C LYS A 79 -4.44 -22.58 -31.44
N ASN A 80 -5.03 -21.54 -30.84
CA ASN A 80 -5.59 -20.41 -31.56
C ASN A 80 -4.44 -19.48 -31.99
N GLU A 81 -4.17 -19.43 -33.29
CA GLU A 81 -3.05 -18.67 -33.86
C GLU A 81 -3.10 -17.18 -33.51
N ARG A 82 -4.30 -16.57 -33.44
CA ARG A 82 -4.44 -15.16 -33.04
C ARG A 82 -4.03 -14.94 -31.59
N PHE A 83 -4.41 -15.87 -30.71
CA PHE A 83 -4.02 -15.82 -29.30
C PHE A 83 -2.52 -16.00 -29.14
N ARG A 84 -1.96 -17.06 -29.75
CA ARG A 84 -0.52 -17.34 -29.73
C ARG A 84 0.28 -16.14 -30.21
N SER A 85 -0.04 -15.60 -31.39
CA SER A 85 0.67 -14.44 -31.96
C SER A 85 0.53 -13.19 -31.07
N TYR A 86 -0.66 -12.96 -30.51
CA TYR A 86 -0.85 -11.85 -29.57
C TYR A 86 0.00 -11.98 -28.31
N ILE A 87 0.18 -13.20 -27.78
CA ILE A 87 1.03 -13.41 -26.61
C ILE A 87 2.52 -13.32 -26.99
N GLU A 88 2.98 -14.11 -27.95
CA GLU A 88 4.38 -14.24 -28.32
C GLU A 88 4.95 -12.93 -28.88
N GLU A 89 4.29 -12.35 -29.87
CA GLU A 89 4.83 -11.22 -30.63
C GLU A 89 4.61 -9.87 -29.95
N VAL A 90 3.52 -9.72 -29.17
CA VAL A 90 3.15 -8.42 -28.57
C VAL A 90 3.63 -8.32 -27.13
N TRP A 91 3.41 -9.34 -26.31
CA TRP A 91 3.65 -9.27 -24.87
C TRP A 91 4.94 -9.97 -24.44
N LEU A 92 5.20 -11.19 -24.89
CA LEU A 92 6.43 -11.91 -24.53
C LEU A 92 7.67 -11.30 -25.18
N SER A 93 7.54 -10.65 -26.34
CA SER A 93 8.63 -9.89 -26.98
C SER A 93 9.12 -8.67 -26.18
N VAL A 94 8.34 -8.22 -25.18
CA VAL A 94 8.64 -7.08 -24.31
C VAL A 94 8.46 -7.42 -22.83
N LYS A 95 8.64 -8.71 -22.49
CA LYS A 95 8.35 -9.31 -21.19
C LYS A 95 9.02 -8.57 -20.01
N GLU A 96 10.23 -8.08 -20.23
CA GLU A 96 11.04 -7.33 -19.28
C GLU A 96 10.36 -6.03 -18.81
N LEU A 97 9.46 -5.46 -19.63
CA LEU A 97 8.77 -4.22 -19.31
C LEU A 97 7.56 -4.40 -18.40
N TRP A 98 7.08 -5.63 -18.14
CA TRP A 98 5.81 -5.81 -17.42
C TRP A 98 5.75 -6.96 -16.43
N ILE A 99 6.70 -7.89 -16.43
CA ILE A 99 6.71 -8.98 -15.45
C ILE A 99 7.21 -8.47 -14.09
N MET A 100 6.66 -9.03 -13.02
CA MET A 100 6.99 -8.64 -11.66
C MET A 100 8.48 -8.82 -11.32
N SER A 101 9.12 -9.90 -11.75
CA SER A 101 10.56 -10.15 -11.50
C SER A 101 11.45 -8.95 -11.85
N TYR A 102 11.31 -8.41 -13.07
CA TYR A 102 12.05 -7.22 -13.53
C TYR A 102 11.63 -5.96 -12.78
N ARG A 103 10.35 -5.82 -12.41
CA ARG A 103 9.89 -4.68 -11.62
C ARG A 103 10.45 -4.65 -10.19
N LEU A 104 10.71 -5.82 -9.63
CA LEU A 104 11.31 -5.92 -8.30
C LEU A 104 12.78 -5.47 -8.28
N GLU A 105 13.42 -5.31 -9.43
CA GLU A 105 14.78 -4.77 -9.55
C GLU A 105 14.81 -3.25 -9.38
N PHE A 106 13.68 -2.56 -9.55
CA PHE A 106 13.61 -1.12 -9.33
C PHE A 106 13.79 -0.80 -7.84
N ASP A 107 14.44 0.34 -7.60
CA ASP A 107 14.63 0.88 -6.26
C ASP A 107 13.32 1.41 -5.64
N VAL A 108 12.31 1.65 -6.46
CA VAL A 108 11.00 2.18 -6.06
C VAL A 108 9.90 1.13 -6.27
N VAL A 109 8.88 1.19 -5.42
CA VAL A 109 7.69 0.35 -5.58
C VAL A 109 6.86 0.85 -6.75
N LEU A 110 6.90 0.11 -7.86
CA LEU A 110 6.06 0.34 -9.03
C LEU A 110 4.74 -0.42 -8.88
N THR A 111 3.82 0.13 -8.09
CA THR A 111 2.44 -0.37 -8.04
C THR A 111 1.50 0.62 -8.70
N THR A 112 0.70 0.13 -9.64
CA THR A 112 -0.36 0.94 -10.24
C THR A 112 -1.54 0.89 -9.31
N ASN A 113 -1.70 1.92 -8.49
CA ASN A 113 -2.99 2.20 -7.89
C ASN A 113 -3.85 2.95 -8.93
N ASN A 114 -5.17 2.95 -8.75
CA ASN A 114 -6.12 3.76 -9.52
C ASN A 114 -5.92 5.28 -9.29
N GLY A 115 -4.75 5.70 -8.78
CA GLY A 115 -4.45 7.07 -8.39
C GLY A 115 -4.35 7.98 -9.61
N ILE A 116 -3.64 7.56 -10.66
CA ILE A 116 -3.52 8.35 -11.89
C ILE A 116 -4.89 8.52 -12.54
N GLU A 117 -5.70 7.47 -12.62
CA GLU A 117 -7.05 7.51 -13.16
C GLU A 117 -7.99 8.37 -12.31
N ALA A 118 -7.84 8.34 -10.98
CA ALA A 118 -8.55 9.23 -10.08
C ALA A 118 -8.16 10.70 -10.31
N GLN A 119 -6.86 11.00 -10.45
CA GLN A 119 -6.38 12.34 -10.78
C GLN A 119 -6.89 12.79 -12.16
N ASN A 120 -6.84 11.92 -13.17
CA ASN A 120 -7.38 12.19 -14.50
C ASN A 120 -8.89 12.49 -14.46
N ARG A 121 -9.64 11.80 -13.59
CA ARG A 121 -11.07 12.06 -13.41
C ARG A 121 -11.31 13.43 -12.79
N VAL A 122 -10.53 13.81 -11.78
CA VAL A 122 -10.62 15.13 -11.14
C VAL A 122 -10.26 16.24 -12.14
N LEU A 123 -9.15 16.08 -12.88
CA LEU A 123 -8.75 17.01 -13.94
C LEU A 123 -9.88 17.20 -14.96
N LYS A 124 -10.41 16.10 -15.51
CA LYS A 124 -11.49 16.16 -16.50
C LYS A 124 -12.76 16.79 -15.94
N ALA A 125 -13.14 16.45 -14.71
CA ALA A 125 -14.40 16.90 -14.13
C ALA A 125 -14.38 18.37 -13.71
N HIS A 126 -13.29 18.84 -13.12
CA HIS A 126 -13.25 20.13 -12.43
C HIS A 126 -12.41 21.21 -13.11
N TYR A 127 -11.47 20.83 -13.98
CA TYR A 127 -10.54 21.78 -14.61
C TYR A 127 -10.76 21.88 -16.12
N VAL A 128 -11.12 20.78 -16.79
CA VAL A 128 -11.33 20.76 -18.25
C VAL A 128 -12.78 20.98 -18.66
N LYS A 129 -13.76 20.39 -17.94
CA LYS A 129 -15.19 20.56 -18.27
C LYS A 129 -15.70 21.98 -18.00
N SER A 130 -15.14 22.65 -17.00
CA SER A 130 -15.43 24.03 -16.61
C SER A 130 -14.89 25.06 -17.61
N SER A 131 -13.93 24.70 -18.45
CA SER A 131 -13.30 25.57 -19.46
C SER A 131 -13.83 25.30 -20.88
N SER A 132 -15.15 25.27 -21.06
CA SER A 132 -15.82 24.82 -22.30
C SER A 132 -15.39 25.53 -23.59
N GLU A 133 -14.78 26.73 -23.49
CA GLU A 133 -14.25 27.51 -24.61
C GLU A 133 -12.82 27.14 -25.04
N LYS A 134 -12.05 26.38 -24.24
CA LYS A 134 -10.59 26.22 -24.43
C LYS A 134 -10.17 24.79 -24.77
N ARG A 135 -10.46 24.33 -26.00
CA ARG A 135 -10.15 22.97 -26.49
C ARG A 135 -8.77 22.81 -27.16
N SER A 136 -7.83 23.73 -26.95
CA SER A 136 -6.47 23.61 -27.53
C SER A 136 -5.54 22.82 -26.61
N LEU A 137 -4.52 22.17 -27.19
CA LEU A 137 -3.45 21.52 -26.43
C LEU A 137 -2.74 22.53 -25.51
N THR A 138 -2.47 23.73 -26.02
CA THR A 138 -1.86 24.82 -25.24
C THR A 138 -2.70 25.15 -24.00
N SER A 139 -4.03 25.26 -24.14
CA SER A 139 -4.86 25.53 -22.97
C SER A 139 -4.84 24.38 -21.97
N LEU A 140 -4.85 23.12 -22.43
CA LEU A 140 -4.75 21.98 -21.54
C LEU A 140 -3.44 22.00 -20.74
N ILE A 141 -2.33 22.29 -21.40
CA ILE A 141 -1.02 22.41 -20.74
C ILE A 141 -1.06 23.55 -19.72
N MET A 142 -1.58 24.72 -20.09
CA MET A 142 -1.70 25.86 -19.16
C MET A 142 -2.55 25.50 -17.94
N THR A 143 -3.70 24.86 -18.13
CA THR A 143 -4.55 24.40 -17.02
C THR A 143 -3.85 23.37 -16.13
N VAL A 144 -3.08 22.45 -16.71
CA VAL A 144 -2.32 21.48 -15.92
C VAL A 144 -1.25 22.17 -15.08
N VAL A 145 -0.46 23.06 -15.70
CA VAL A 145 0.71 23.69 -15.07
C VAL A 145 0.32 24.78 -14.07
N HIS A 146 -0.67 25.61 -14.38
CA HIS A 146 -0.99 26.79 -13.58
C HIS A 146 -2.14 26.59 -12.60
N ASP A 147 -3.04 25.64 -12.85
CA ASP A 147 -4.21 25.43 -11.99
C ASP A 147 -4.11 24.07 -11.28
N PHE A 148 -4.03 22.98 -12.04
CA PHE A 148 -4.16 21.64 -11.50
C PHE A 148 -2.98 21.25 -10.61
N LEU A 149 -1.73 21.35 -11.08
CA LEU A 149 -0.56 20.93 -10.30
C LEU A 149 -0.38 21.76 -9.01
N PRO A 150 -0.48 23.10 -9.03
CA PRO A 150 -0.43 23.91 -7.81
C PRO A 150 -1.50 23.52 -6.79
N ASP A 151 -2.75 23.33 -7.22
CA ASP A 151 -3.82 22.85 -6.33
C ASP A 151 -3.52 21.49 -5.70
N LYS A 152 -2.85 20.60 -6.45
CA LYS A 152 -2.44 19.29 -5.93
C LYS A 152 -1.28 19.39 -4.96
N GLU A 153 -0.34 20.30 -5.20
CA GLU A 153 0.77 20.57 -4.31
C GLU A 153 0.28 21.08 -2.95
N VAL A 154 -0.64 22.06 -2.94
CA VAL A 154 -1.25 22.57 -1.70
C VAL A 154 -1.91 21.43 -0.93
N LYS A 155 -2.75 20.62 -1.60
CA LYS A 155 -3.41 19.46 -0.97
C LYS A 155 -2.43 18.41 -0.47
N PHE A 156 -1.33 18.20 -1.18
CA PHE A 156 -0.26 17.30 -0.76
C PHE A 156 0.43 17.79 0.52
N HIS A 157 0.80 19.07 0.60
CA HIS A 157 1.40 19.65 1.79
C HIS A 157 0.44 19.69 2.98
N GLU A 158 -0.85 19.99 2.76
CA GLU A 158 -1.85 19.87 3.83
C GLU A 158 -1.98 18.43 4.35
N ALA A 159 -2.01 17.45 3.45
CA ALA A 159 -2.09 16.05 3.83
C ALA A 159 -0.83 15.57 4.57
N ALA A 160 0.35 16.09 4.21
CA ALA A 160 1.60 15.83 4.93
C ALA A 160 1.56 16.48 6.32
N ARG A 161 1.14 17.75 6.43
CA ARG A 161 1.02 18.47 7.70
C ARG A 161 0.08 17.76 8.66
N ARG A 162 -1.10 17.31 8.20
CA ARG A 162 -2.07 16.55 9.00
C ARG A 162 -1.50 15.25 9.59
N GLN A 163 -0.43 14.71 9.00
CA GLN A 163 0.25 13.50 9.48
C GLN A 163 1.49 13.80 10.32
N SER A 164 1.85 15.08 10.53
CA SER A 164 3.04 15.50 11.25
C SER A 164 2.75 15.85 12.72
N SER A 165 3.79 15.88 13.53
CA SER A 165 3.75 16.33 14.93
C SER A 165 3.29 17.79 15.07
N ALA A 166 3.42 18.60 14.02
CA ALA A 166 2.95 19.99 14.00
C ALA A 166 1.42 20.10 14.01
N TYR A 167 0.70 19.05 13.61
CA TYR A 167 -0.76 19.02 13.62
C TYR A 167 -1.32 18.32 14.87
N ARG A 168 -0.73 17.17 15.24
CA ARG A 168 -1.14 16.41 16.43
C ARG A 168 0.04 15.65 17.02
N GLN A 169 0.08 15.55 18.34
CA GLN A 169 1.06 14.74 19.05
C GLN A 169 0.90 13.24 18.71
N TYR A 170 2.04 12.55 18.60
CA TYR A 170 2.07 11.10 18.44
C TYR A 170 1.78 10.39 19.77
N ASN A 171 1.26 9.18 19.68
CA ASN A 171 1.17 8.29 20.84
C ASN A 171 2.58 7.95 21.35
N GLU A 172 2.78 7.97 22.66
CA GLU A 172 4.08 7.73 23.32
C GLU A 172 4.69 6.35 22.97
N ASN A 173 3.85 5.38 22.62
CA ASN A 173 4.28 4.03 22.23
C ASN A 173 4.80 3.94 20.79
N VAL A 174 4.69 5.03 20.01
CA VAL A 174 5.30 5.10 18.68
C VAL A 174 6.74 5.61 18.84
N PRO A 175 7.76 4.84 18.44
CA PRO A 175 9.16 5.26 18.53
C PRO A 175 9.40 6.62 17.85
N ALA A 176 10.17 7.50 18.50
CA ALA A 176 10.43 8.86 18.01
C ALA A 176 11.02 8.89 16.59
N TYR A 177 11.84 7.91 16.22
CA TYR A 177 12.41 7.82 14.87
C TYR A 177 11.38 7.52 13.77
N LEU A 178 10.15 7.13 14.14
CA LEU A 178 9.02 6.95 13.22
C LEU A 178 8.08 8.17 13.18
N HIS A 179 8.27 9.17 14.03
CA HIS A 179 7.50 10.41 13.96
C HIS A 179 7.79 11.15 12.65
N ASN A 180 6.82 11.93 12.19
CA ASN A 180 6.89 12.70 10.94
C ASN A 180 7.15 11.84 9.69
N ARG A 181 6.59 10.62 9.69
CA ARG A 181 6.61 9.70 8.54
C ARG A 181 5.20 9.39 8.05
N PRO A 182 5.03 8.97 6.78
CA PRO A 182 3.73 8.58 6.26
C PRO A 182 3.07 7.49 7.12
N HIS A 183 1.78 7.61 7.42
CA HIS A 183 1.07 6.65 8.29
C HIS A 183 1.19 5.20 7.82
N GLY A 184 1.17 4.96 6.50
CA GLY A 184 1.36 3.63 5.93
C GLY A 184 2.73 3.02 6.25
N PHE A 185 3.77 3.85 6.27
CA PHE A 185 5.13 3.44 6.67
C PHE A 185 5.20 3.17 8.17
N VAL A 186 4.65 4.06 9.00
CA VAL A 186 4.61 3.88 10.47
C VAL A 186 3.90 2.58 10.85
N LYS A 187 2.71 2.33 10.28
CA LYS A 187 1.96 1.10 10.52
C LYS A 187 2.73 -0.15 10.09
N HIS A 188 3.43 -0.08 8.95
CA HIS A 188 4.29 -1.17 8.49
C HIS A 188 5.43 -1.44 9.48
N MET A 189 6.12 -0.40 9.93
CA MET A 189 7.22 -0.52 10.90
C MET A 189 6.74 -1.07 12.25
N LEU A 190 5.68 -0.52 12.82
CA LEU A 190 5.13 -0.98 14.11
C LEU A 190 4.73 -2.46 14.07
N ARG A 191 4.09 -2.89 12.96
CA ARG A 191 3.75 -4.31 12.76
C ARG A 191 4.97 -5.22 12.84
N TRP A 192 6.08 -4.82 12.22
CA TRP A 192 7.28 -5.64 12.17
C TRP A 192 8.15 -5.56 13.42
N LEU A 193 8.12 -4.42 14.13
CA LEU A 193 8.72 -4.31 15.46
C LEU A 193 8.08 -5.29 16.44
N VAL A 194 6.74 -5.37 16.47
CA VAL A 194 6.03 -6.35 17.30
C VAL A 194 6.40 -7.79 16.93
N LYS A 195 6.53 -8.10 15.63
CA LYS A 195 6.93 -9.46 15.21
C LYS A 195 8.40 -9.78 15.50
N ALA A 196 9.28 -8.78 15.50
CA ALA A 196 10.67 -8.98 15.89
C ALA A 196 10.83 -9.36 17.36
N GLU A 197 9.80 -9.18 18.20
CA GLU A 197 9.75 -9.70 19.57
C GLU A 197 9.78 -11.23 19.64
N GLU A 198 9.37 -11.93 18.57
CA GLU A 198 9.38 -13.40 18.51
C GLU A 198 10.79 -13.98 18.28
N TYR A 199 11.77 -13.13 17.96
CA TYR A 199 13.14 -13.50 17.67
C TYR A 199 14.04 -13.36 18.89
N THR A 200 15.18 -14.02 18.85
CA THR A 200 16.24 -13.98 19.86
C THR A 200 17.58 -13.55 19.23
N PRO A 201 18.58 -13.14 20.03
CA PRO A 201 19.89 -12.76 19.49
C PRO A 201 20.58 -13.86 18.67
N THR A 202 20.30 -15.14 18.95
CA THR A 202 20.88 -16.26 18.20
C THR A 202 20.28 -16.44 16.80
N ASP A 203 19.15 -15.80 16.55
CA ASP A 203 18.48 -15.87 15.24
C ASP A 203 19.09 -14.90 14.22
N MET A 204 20.11 -14.14 14.61
CA MET A 204 20.81 -13.16 13.79
C MET A 204 22.33 -13.34 13.91
N GLU A 205 23.02 -13.21 12.78
CA GLU A 205 24.48 -13.18 12.74
C GLU A 205 24.94 -12.07 11.78
N GLU A 206 25.96 -11.29 12.18
CA GLU A 206 26.63 -10.34 11.28
C GLU A 206 27.64 -11.10 10.41
N LEU A 207 27.54 -10.93 9.10
CA LEU A 207 28.46 -11.53 8.15
C LEU A 207 29.80 -10.78 8.11
N PRO A 208 30.86 -11.35 7.53
CA PRO A 208 32.17 -10.68 7.41
C PRO A 208 32.15 -9.34 6.65
N VAL A 209 31.09 -9.09 5.86
CA VAL A 209 30.86 -7.81 5.19
C VAL A 209 30.10 -6.91 6.15
N GLU A 210 30.73 -5.81 6.58
CA GLU A 210 30.16 -4.87 7.54
C GLU A 210 28.78 -4.36 7.09
N GLY A 211 27.80 -4.43 7.99
CA GLY A 211 26.43 -4.01 7.70
C GLY A 211 25.59 -5.04 6.94
N VAL A 212 26.10 -6.26 6.78
CA VAL A 212 25.36 -7.39 6.20
C VAL A 212 25.09 -8.44 7.27
N PHE A 213 23.85 -8.91 7.34
CA PHE A 213 23.39 -9.86 8.35
C PHE A 213 22.68 -11.05 7.71
N THR A 214 22.76 -12.20 8.37
CA THR A 214 21.84 -13.33 8.18
C THR A 214 20.82 -13.34 9.31
N VAL A 215 19.55 -13.52 8.97
CA VAL A 215 18.44 -13.64 9.92
C VAL A 215 17.64 -14.89 9.59
N HIS A 216 17.36 -15.72 10.60
CA HIS A 216 16.63 -16.97 10.44
C HIS A 216 15.16 -16.73 10.08
N SER A 217 14.56 -17.69 9.37
CA SER A 217 13.15 -17.64 9.01
C SER A 217 12.26 -18.02 10.19
N GLU A 218 11.17 -17.29 10.37
CA GLU A 218 10.09 -17.63 11.31
C GLU A 218 9.46 -19.02 11.01
N ARG A 219 9.64 -19.53 9.78
CA ARG A 219 8.92 -20.69 9.24
C ARG A 219 9.74 -21.97 9.15
N SER A 220 11.06 -21.86 9.09
CA SER A 220 11.97 -22.97 8.86
C SER A 220 13.35 -22.61 9.40
N ASP A 221 13.97 -23.49 10.16
CA ASP A 221 15.32 -23.26 10.68
C ASP A 221 16.36 -23.27 9.54
N ASP A 222 16.05 -23.89 8.40
CA ASP A 222 16.94 -24.00 7.25
C ASP A 222 16.93 -22.78 6.31
N ASP A 223 15.93 -21.90 6.44
CA ASP A 223 15.80 -20.73 5.56
C ASP A 223 16.47 -19.51 6.21
N LEU A 224 17.54 -19.02 5.59
CA LEU A 224 18.25 -17.80 5.99
C LEU A 224 17.93 -16.63 5.05
N TYR A 225 17.69 -15.46 5.63
CA TYR A 225 17.53 -14.23 4.89
C TYR A 225 18.72 -13.31 5.07
N THR A 226 19.26 -12.80 3.97
CA THR A 226 20.32 -11.80 4.00
C THR A 226 19.71 -10.41 4.06
N VAL A 227 20.23 -9.56 4.93
CA VAL A 227 19.89 -8.15 5.11
C VAL A 227 21.15 -7.33 4.86
N ASP A 228 21.07 -6.31 4.03
CA ASP A 228 22.19 -5.41 3.72
C ASP A 228 21.76 -3.96 4.03
N PHE A 229 22.51 -3.30 4.90
CA PHE A 229 22.30 -1.91 5.28
C PHE A 229 23.01 -0.91 4.36
N THR A 230 24.10 -1.30 3.71
CA THR A 230 24.90 -0.44 2.82
C THR A 230 24.12 -0.12 1.55
N LYS A 231 23.48 -1.14 0.98
CA LYS A 231 22.49 -1.05 -0.07
C LYS A 231 21.20 -1.66 0.49
N PRO A 232 20.34 -0.85 1.15
CA PRO A 232 19.15 -1.31 1.85
C PRO A 232 18.39 -2.37 1.05
N SER A 233 18.57 -3.63 1.44
CA SER A 233 17.99 -4.77 0.75
C SER A 233 17.81 -5.94 1.70
N CYS A 234 16.84 -6.78 1.37
CA CYS A 234 16.65 -8.06 2.05
C CYS A 234 16.09 -9.08 1.06
N THR A 235 16.55 -10.33 1.15
CA THR A 235 16.07 -11.44 0.31
C THR A 235 14.63 -11.84 0.63
N GLY A 236 14.12 -11.40 1.78
CA GLY A 236 12.74 -11.59 2.23
C GLY A 236 11.70 -11.00 1.27
N ARG A 237 10.56 -11.69 1.13
CA ARG A 237 9.47 -11.28 0.23
C ARG A 237 8.89 -9.91 0.58
N ASP A 238 8.76 -9.59 1.87
CA ASP A 238 8.16 -8.34 2.31
C ASP A 238 8.99 -7.12 1.92
N PHE A 239 10.32 -7.20 2.01
CA PHE A 239 11.20 -6.13 1.55
C PHE A 239 11.10 -5.97 0.04
N ARG A 240 11.19 -7.06 -0.73
CA ARG A 240 11.08 -7.00 -2.20
C ARG A 240 9.78 -6.32 -2.65
N LYS A 241 8.67 -6.62 -1.97
CA LYS A 241 7.36 -6.07 -2.30
C LYS A 241 7.19 -4.60 -1.93
N HIS A 242 7.61 -4.18 -0.74
CA HIS A 242 7.30 -2.85 -0.20
C HIS A 242 8.48 -1.88 -0.24
N LYS A 243 9.71 -2.38 -0.39
CA LYS A 243 10.97 -1.62 -0.30
C LYS A 243 11.07 -0.79 0.99
N TYR A 244 10.42 -1.28 2.04
CA TYR A 244 10.49 -0.79 3.41
C TYR A 244 11.26 -1.78 4.26
N PRO A 245 11.89 -1.35 5.38
CA PRO A 245 12.48 -2.28 6.33
C PRO A 245 11.45 -3.33 6.73
N CYS A 246 11.79 -4.61 6.51
CA CYS A 246 10.93 -5.73 6.88
C CYS A 246 11.25 -6.19 8.30
N MET A 247 10.62 -7.29 8.73
CA MET A 247 10.91 -7.94 10.01
C MET A 247 12.40 -8.19 10.23
N HIS A 248 13.13 -8.66 9.21
CA HIS A 248 14.56 -8.97 9.36
C HIS A 248 15.40 -7.71 9.66
N PHE A 249 15.05 -6.55 9.09
CA PHE A 249 15.67 -5.28 9.50
C PHE A 249 15.33 -4.94 10.97
N CYS A 250 14.08 -5.16 11.37
CA CYS A 250 13.63 -4.88 12.74
C CYS A 250 14.32 -5.78 13.78
N VAL A 251 14.63 -7.04 13.43
CA VAL A 251 15.45 -7.94 14.27
C VAL A 251 16.84 -7.34 14.47
N VAL A 252 17.49 -6.85 13.41
CA VAL A 252 18.79 -6.19 13.51
C VAL A 252 18.70 -4.91 14.34
N PHE A 253 17.68 -4.07 14.14
CA PHE A 253 17.47 -2.85 14.94
C PHE A 253 17.34 -3.12 16.43
N LYS A 254 16.87 -4.32 16.80
CA LYS A 254 16.63 -4.70 18.19
C LYS A 254 17.88 -5.30 18.84
N TYR A 255 18.61 -6.15 18.13
CA TYR A 255 19.68 -6.97 18.71
C TYR A 255 21.10 -6.54 18.33
N SER A 256 21.25 -5.60 17.40
CA SER A 256 22.55 -5.00 17.11
C SER A 256 22.76 -3.71 17.89
N ASP A 257 23.88 -3.61 18.59
CA ASP A 257 24.28 -2.36 19.26
C ASP A 257 24.79 -1.29 18.28
N ARG A 258 25.20 -1.70 17.07
CA ARG A 258 25.80 -0.81 16.05
C ARG A 258 24.82 -0.42 14.93
N TRP A 259 23.87 -1.29 14.63
CA TRP A 259 23.00 -1.14 13.46
C TRP A 259 21.55 -0.91 13.87
N GLY A 260 21.09 0.31 13.61
CA GLY A 260 19.72 0.74 13.88
C GLY A 260 19.07 1.37 12.66
N PHE A 261 17.87 1.92 12.87
CA PHE A 261 17.11 2.60 11.82
C PHE A 261 17.92 3.73 11.15
N PHE A 262 18.67 4.50 11.94
CA PHE A 262 19.50 5.61 11.43
C PHE A 262 20.80 5.18 10.76
N SER A 263 21.17 3.90 10.85
CA SER A 263 22.31 3.33 10.11
C SER A 263 21.98 3.11 8.63
N LEU A 264 20.71 3.25 8.23
CA LEU A 264 20.29 3.21 6.84
C LEU A 264 20.72 4.49 6.10
N PRO A 265 21.17 4.40 4.82
CA PRO A 265 21.55 5.55 4.01
C PRO A 265 20.45 6.61 3.93
N GLN A 266 20.84 7.88 4.06
CA GLN A 266 19.89 9.01 3.99
C GLN A 266 19.15 9.08 2.65
N ILE A 267 19.80 8.70 1.55
CA ILE A 267 19.15 8.61 0.23
C ILE A 267 17.99 7.60 0.21
N TYR A 268 18.06 6.56 1.05
CA TYR A 268 16.96 5.61 1.22
C TYR A 268 15.89 6.17 2.16
N LEU A 269 16.29 6.75 3.30
CA LEU A 269 15.35 7.30 4.28
C LEU A 269 14.55 8.51 3.77
N ASN A 270 15.15 9.33 2.88
CA ASN A 270 14.53 10.52 2.31
C ASN A 270 13.60 10.23 1.12
N ARG A 271 13.34 8.95 0.83
CA ARG A 271 12.40 8.57 -0.22
C ARG A 271 10.98 9.05 0.12
N PRO A 272 10.18 9.51 -0.87
CA PRO A 272 8.81 10.02 -0.64
C PRO A 272 7.86 9.02 0.03
N GLN A 273 8.19 7.73 -0.03
CA GLN A 273 7.41 6.66 0.60
C GLN A 273 7.72 6.50 2.10
N ILE A 274 8.85 7.03 2.59
CA ILE A 274 9.36 6.85 3.96
C ILE A 274 9.34 8.16 4.75
N THR A 275 9.50 9.29 4.08
CA THR A 275 9.52 10.62 4.70
C THR A 275 8.36 11.46 4.18
N LEU A 276 7.70 12.19 5.08
CA LEU A 276 6.67 13.16 4.67
C LEU A 276 7.36 14.23 3.83
N GLY A 277 6.73 14.65 2.72
CA GLY A 277 7.24 15.78 1.94
C GLY A 277 7.44 16.96 2.88
N SER A 278 8.64 17.54 2.86
CA SER A 278 8.98 18.70 3.67
C SER A 278 7.90 19.75 3.46
N CYS A 279 7.14 20.06 4.52
CA CYS A 279 6.53 21.38 4.58
C CYS A 279 7.72 22.34 4.46
N PRO A 280 7.68 23.38 3.60
CA PRO A 280 8.58 24.49 3.83
C PRO A 280 8.27 24.94 5.26
N GLU A 281 9.16 24.58 6.18
CA GLU A 281 9.23 25.24 7.46
C GLU A 281 9.29 26.71 7.11
N SER A 282 8.43 27.50 7.75
CA SER A 282 8.54 28.94 7.77
C SER A 282 10.02 29.28 7.87
N GLU A 283 10.60 29.75 6.76
CA GLU A 283 11.86 30.46 6.79
C GLU A 283 11.63 31.52 7.84
N THR A 284 12.27 31.32 8.98
CA THR A 284 12.27 32.27 10.06
C THR A 284 12.75 33.55 9.42
N SER A 285 11.84 34.52 9.40
CA SER A 285 12.00 35.86 8.89
C SER A 285 13.41 36.36 9.16
N SER A 286 14.27 36.25 8.16
CA SER A 286 15.51 37.01 8.12
C SER A 286 15.09 38.44 7.86
N GLU A 287 15.40 39.27 8.84
CA GLU A 287 15.08 40.69 8.98
C GLU A 287 15.06 41.44 7.64
N ILE A 288 13.89 41.98 7.28
CA ILE A 288 13.81 43.08 6.31
C ILE A 288 13.80 44.38 7.13
N PRO A 289 14.71 45.34 6.88
CA PRO A 289 14.78 46.57 7.67
C PRO A 289 13.51 47.41 7.50
N LEU A 290 12.99 47.92 8.62
CA LEU A 290 11.95 48.94 8.66
C LEU A 290 12.37 50.15 7.80
N VAL A 291 11.58 50.45 6.77
CA VAL A 291 11.52 51.78 6.16
C VAL A 291 10.21 52.44 6.59
N ASN A 292 10.37 53.61 7.20
CA ASN A 292 9.34 54.44 7.81
C ASN A 292 8.36 55.06 6.80
N GLN A 293 7.07 54.97 7.17
CA GLN A 293 5.99 55.98 7.09
C GLN A 293 5.40 56.38 5.72
N PRO A 294 4.19 56.99 5.65
CA PRO A 294 3.32 57.47 6.75
C PRO A 294 1.86 56.98 6.72
N SER A 295 1.20 57.09 7.87
CA SER A 295 -0.26 57.09 8.04
C SER A 295 -0.89 58.34 7.42
N PRO A 296 -2.16 58.23 6.95
CA PRO A 296 -3.18 59.10 7.55
C PRO A 296 -4.57 58.45 7.71
N SER A 297 -5.13 58.70 8.90
CA SER A 297 -6.49 59.19 9.16
C SER A 297 -7.72 58.31 8.90
N GLU A 298 -8.37 58.02 10.03
CA GLU A 298 -9.79 57.81 10.31
C GLU A 298 -10.79 58.29 9.24
N VAL A 299 -11.66 57.37 8.77
CA VAL A 299 -13.07 57.66 8.45
C VAL A 299 -13.95 56.47 8.84
N SER A 300 -15.09 56.84 9.42
CA SER A 300 -16.16 56.05 10.04
C SER A 300 -16.98 55.18 9.08
N SER A 301 -17.44 54.05 9.64
CA SER A 301 -18.71 53.32 9.46
C SER A 301 -19.67 53.70 8.31
N GLN A 302 -20.01 52.72 7.44
CA GLN A 302 -21.36 52.11 7.30
C GLN A 302 -21.56 51.37 5.95
N ASP A 303 -22.41 50.33 6.01
CA ASP A 303 -23.13 49.55 4.97
C ASP A 303 -22.38 48.48 4.16
N LEU A 304 -22.60 47.18 4.41
CA LEU A 304 -23.75 46.30 4.09
C LEU A 304 -23.77 45.83 2.61
N GLY A 305 -23.46 44.55 2.41
CA GLY A 305 -23.50 43.88 1.12
C GLY A 305 -23.20 42.38 1.23
N THR A 306 -24.15 41.66 1.81
CA THR A 306 -24.31 40.21 2.01
C THR A 306 -23.67 39.32 0.93
N ALA A 307 -22.75 38.44 1.32
CA ALA A 307 -22.31 37.27 0.55
C ALA A 307 -22.47 36.00 1.40
N ALA A 308 -23.06 34.99 0.78
CA ALA A 308 -23.70 33.84 1.38
C ALA A 308 -22.76 32.94 2.20
N SER A 309 -23.25 32.58 3.39
CA SER A 309 -22.78 31.48 4.21
C SER A 309 -23.14 30.14 3.57
N GLU A 310 -22.14 29.31 3.26
CA GLU A 310 -22.32 27.87 3.11
C GLU A 310 -21.73 27.15 4.33
N SER A 311 -22.64 26.87 5.27
CA SER A 311 -22.74 25.71 6.15
C SER A 311 -21.45 25.07 6.67
N ASP A 312 -21.14 25.42 7.92
CA ASP A 312 -20.49 24.57 8.90
C ASP A 312 -21.08 23.15 8.92
N ILE A 313 -20.26 22.14 8.65
CA ILE A 313 -20.57 20.75 8.98
C ILE A 313 -19.93 20.47 10.35
N PRO A 314 -20.70 20.10 11.38
CA PRO A 314 -20.19 19.97 12.73
C PRO A 314 -19.27 18.75 12.87
N PHE A 315 -18.12 19.06 13.46
CA PHE A 315 -17.22 18.23 14.24
C PHE A 315 -17.93 17.10 15.01
N VAL A 316 -17.55 15.84 14.75
CA VAL A 316 -17.82 14.71 15.65
C VAL A 316 -16.51 14.31 16.33
N ASN A 317 -16.45 14.59 17.62
CA ASN A 317 -15.39 14.22 18.53
C ASN A 317 -15.61 12.75 18.95
N GLU A 318 -15.04 11.78 18.23
CA GLU A 318 -15.11 10.36 18.65
C GLU A 318 -14.03 10.04 19.70
N THR A 319 -14.19 10.64 20.88
CA THR A 319 -13.71 10.10 22.16
C THR A 319 -14.79 10.32 23.20
N SER A 320 -15.85 9.51 23.11
CA SER A 320 -16.83 9.33 24.19
C SER A 320 -17.03 7.84 24.35
N PHE A 321 -16.45 7.28 25.42
CA PHE A 321 -16.88 5.99 25.94
C PHE A 321 -18.30 6.17 26.47
N CYS A 322 -19.29 5.68 25.73
CA CYS A 322 -20.57 5.35 26.31
C CYS A 322 -20.59 3.85 26.57
N GLU A 323 -20.63 3.46 27.85
CA GLU A 323 -21.07 2.12 28.24
C GLU A 323 -22.49 1.92 27.68
N VAL A 324 -22.60 1.07 26.66
CA VAL A 324 -23.90 0.58 26.19
C VAL A 324 -24.12 -0.79 26.84
N PRO A 325 -25.17 -0.97 27.66
CA PRO A 325 -25.53 -2.29 28.16
C PRO A 325 -25.80 -3.21 26.97
N LEU A 326 -25.39 -4.47 27.08
CA LEU A 326 -25.61 -5.51 26.07
C LEU A 326 -27.12 -5.72 25.85
N GLN A 327 -27.76 -4.92 24.99
CA GLN A 327 -29.14 -5.12 24.57
C GLN A 327 -29.17 -6.05 23.36
N THR A 328 -29.63 -7.27 23.61
CA THR A 328 -30.07 -8.22 22.60
C THR A 328 -31.30 -7.66 21.87
N GLY A 329 -31.12 -7.18 20.65
CA GLY A 329 -32.21 -6.85 19.72
C GLY A 329 -32.03 -5.49 19.03
N VAL A 330 -31.65 -5.50 17.74
CA VAL A 330 -31.67 -4.28 16.92
C VAL A 330 -33.11 -4.02 16.49
N ALA A 331 -33.74 -2.98 17.05
CA ALA A 331 -34.98 -2.44 16.53
C ALA A 331 -34.69 -1.69 15.21
N MET A 332 -35.35 -2.11 14.14
CA MET A 332 -35.23 -1.54 12.79
C MET A 332 -35.88 -0.14 12.75
N ILE A 333 -35.13 0.87 12.29
CA ILE A 333 -35.69 2.15 11.86
C ILE A 333 -36.35 1.93 10.49
N PRO A 334 -37.65 2.27 10.30
CA PRO A 334 -38.30 2.07 9.00
C PRO A 334 -37.79 3.09 7.98
N GLY A 335 -37.12 2.63 6.92
CA GLY A 335 -36.79 3.45 5.74
C GLY A 335 -35.42 3.22 5.11
N THR A 336 -34.48 2.58 5.81
CA THR A 336 -33.17 2.25 5.23
C THR A 336 -33.17 0.82 4.68
N ALA A 337 -32.85 0.66 3.40
CA ALA A 337 -32.63 -0.66 2.81
C ALA A 337 -31.57 -1.43 3.64
N ALA A 338 -31.84 -2.70 3.93
CA ALA A 338 -30.90 -3.53 4.68
C ALA A 338 -29.54 -3.59 3.93
N PRO A 339 -28.41 -3.46 4.65
CA PRO A 339 -27.10 -3.45 4.00
C PRO A 339 -26.84 -4.79 3.32
N SER A 340 -26.25 -4.75 2.13
CA SER A 340 -25.85 -5.96 1.41
C SER A 340 -24.72 -6.69 2.13
N VAL A 341 -24.61 -8.00 1.90
CA VAL A 341 -23.50 -8.82 2.45
C VAL A 341 -22.13 -8.25 2.06
N SER A 342 -21.99 -7.73 0.83
CA SER A 342 -20.73 -7.11 0.37
C SER A 342 -20.38 -5.84 1.14
N GLU A 343 -21.37 -5.00 1.46
CA GLU A 343 -21.17 -3.79 2.25
C GLU A 343 -20.80 -4.12 3.70
N LEU A 344 -21.47 -5.11 4.30
CA LEU A 344 -21.13 -5.60 5.64
C LEU A 344 -19.71 -6.19 5.66
N HIS A 345 -19.31 -6.99 4.68
CA HIS A 345 -17.93 -7.51 4.57
C HIS A 345 -16.90 -6.39 4.48
N LYS A 346 -17.14 -5.35 3.67
CA LYS A 346 -16.25 -4.18 3.56
C LYS A 346 -16.18 -3.41 4.88
N SER A 347 -17.32 -3.21 5.53
CA SER A 347 -17.41 -2.53 6.82
C SER A 347 -16.62 -3.26 7.91
N ILE A 348 -16.88 -4.57 8.08
CA ILE A 348 -16.17 -5.41 9.06
C ILE A 348 -14.67 -5.42 8.79
N THR A 349 -14.26 -5.52 7.52
CA THR A 349 -12.84 -5.49 7.15
C THR A 349 -12.18 -4.16 7.53
N LYS A 350 -12.87 -3.03 7.29
CA LYS A 350 -12.39 -1.70 7.69
C LYS A 350 -12.27 -1.56 9.21
N GLU A 351 -13.22 -2.08 9.97
CA GLU A 351 -13.14 -2.08 11.44
C GLU A 351 -11.99 -2.96 11.96
N LEU A 352 -11.79 -4.15 11.38
CA LEU A 352 -10.64 -5.00 11.71
C LEU A 352 -9.30 -4.29 11.42
N GLU A 353 -9.21 -3.53 10.32
CA GLU A 353 -8.00 -2.75 10.01
C GLU A 353 -7.73 -1.62 11.01
N LYS A 354 -8.78 -0.97 11.53
CA LYS A 354 -8.65 0.02 12.61
C LYS A 354 -8.17 -0.63 13.89
N CYS A 355 -8.81 -1.73 14.31
CA CYS A 355 -8.42 -2.51 15.49
C CYS A 355 -6.94 -2.95 15.38
N SER A 356 -6.54 -3.50 14.23
CA SER A 356 -5.16 -3.91 13.99
C SER A 356 -4.17 -2.77 14.15
N SER A 357 -4.53 -1.54 13.82
CA SER A 357 -3.63 -0.38 13.96
C SER A 357 -3.46 0.01 15.42
N LEU A 358 -4.53 -0.07 16.22
CA LEU A 358 -4.51 0.21 17.65
C LEU A 358 -3.75 -0.86 18.44
N LEU A 359 -3.86 -2.13 18.03
CA LEU A 359 -3.15 -3.24 18.67
C LEU A 359 -1.64 -3.02 18.74
N TYR A 360 -1.05 -2.35 17.75
CA TYR A 360 0.39 -2.08 17.75
C TYR A 360 0.85 -1.05 18.78
N CYS A 361 -0.06 -0.22 19.28
CA CYS A 361 0.23 0.82 20.26
C CYS A 361 -0.37 0.52 21.64
N CYS A 362 -1.05 -0.61 21.81
CA CYS A 362 -1.66 -0.99 23.08
C CYS A 362 -0.70 -1.89 23.87
N HIS A 363 -0.27 -1.41 25.04
CA HIS A 363 0.56 -2.20 25.97
C HIS A 363 -0.21 -2.65 27.22
N ASP A 364 -1.48 -2.27 27.36
CA ASP A 364 -2.30 -2.74 28.47
C ASP A 364 -2.68 -4.21 28.27
N VAL A 365 -2.11 -5.07 29.12
CA VAL A 365 -2.25 -6.52 29.01
C VAL A 365 -3.72 -6.94 29.16
N GLN A 366 -4.47 -6.31 30.06
CA GLN A 366 -5.86 -6.68 30.30
C GLN A 366 -6.73 -6.37 29.08
N THR A 367 -6.60 -5.17 28.51
CA THR A 367 -7.28 -4.78 27.27
C THR A 367 -6.96 -5.74 26.12
N LEU A 368 -5.70 -6.18 25.99
CA LEU A 368 -5.32 -7.17 24.97
C LEU A 368 -5.95 -8.55 25.21
N VAL A 369 -6.04 -8.99 26.47
CA VAL A 369 -6.70 -10.25 26.85
C VAL A 369 -8.20 -10.18 26.55
N ASP A 370 -8.86 -9.09 26.88
CA ASP A 370 -10.29 -8.88 26.64
C ASP A 370 -10.59 -8.81 25.13
N ALA A 371 -9.79 -8.04 24.38
CA ALA A 371 -9.89 -7.96 22.92
C ALA A 371 -9.71 -9.34 22.26
N ARG A 372 -8.75 -10.14 22.74
CA ARG A 372 -8.56 -11.52 22.28
C ARG A 372 -9.80 -12.38 22.53
N GLY A 373 -10.42 -12.24 23.71
CA GLY A 373 -11.66 -12.94 24.06
C GLY A 373 -12.82 -12.59 23.11
N LEU A 374 -13.02 -11.30 22.84
CA LEU A 374 -14.05 -10.81 21.92
C LEU A 374 -13.83 -11.26 20.48
N LEU A 375 -12.58 -11.25 20.00
CA LEU A 375 -12.23 -11.73 18.66
C LEU A 375 -12.46 -13.24 18.53
N GLN A 376 -12.12 -14.03 19.57
CA GLN A 376 -12.41 -15.47 19.58
C GLN A 376 -13.91 -15.76 19.57
N ALA A 377 -14.71 -14.99 20.33
CA ALA A 377 -16.16 -15.13 20.32
C ALA A 377 -16.75 -14.78 18.94
N THR A 378 -16.28 -13.70 18.33
CA THR A 378 -16.67 -13.29 16.97
C THR A 378 -16.29 -14.35 15.93
N PHE A 379 -15.08 -14.91 16.02
CA PHE A 379 -14.62 -15.99 15.15
C PHE A 379 -15.54 -17.21 15.24
N ARG A 380 -15.91 -17.64 16.46
CA ARG A 380 -16.83 -18.79 16.64
C ARG A 380 -18.19 -18.55 15.98
N LYS A 381 -18.79 -17.37 16.21
CA LYS A 381 -20.07 -16.99 15.59
C LYS A 381 -20.02 -17.04 14.06
N LEU A 382 -18.93 -16.51 13.47
CA LEU A 382 -18.74 -16.54 12.02
C LEU A 382 -18.53 -17.96 11.52
N ALA A 383 -17.69 -18.75 12.20
CA ALA A 383 -17.41 -20.14 11.82
C ALA A 383 -18.66 -21.03 11.85
N GLU A 384 -19.53 -20.86 12.84
CA GLU A 384 -20.83 -21.55 12.93
C GLU A 384 -21.79 -21.16 11.80
N SER A 385 -21.66 -19.95 11.26
CA SER A 385 -22.50 -19.42 10.18
C SER A 385 -22.02 -19.81 8.78
N VAL A 386 -20.85 -20.46 8.65
CA VAL A 386 -20.33 -20.93 7.35
C VAL A 386 -20.96 -22.29 7.00
N PRO A 387 -21.61 -22.44 5.82
CA PRO A 387 -22.22 -23.70 5.42
C PRO A 387 -21.22 -24.86 5.39
N GLN A 388 -21.57 -25.99 6.01
CA GLN A 388 -20.73 -27.20 6.08
C GLN A 388 -20.98 -28.18 4.92
N SER A 389 -21.97 -27.91 4.07
CA SER A 389 -22.37 -28.79 2.97
C SER A 389 -21.48 -28.55 1.75
N SER A 390 -20.48 -29.43 1.56
CA SER A 390 -19.59 -29.60 0.40
C SER A 390 -18.47 -28.56 0.18
N GLY A 391 -17.21 -29.03 0.29
CA GLY A 391 -16.03 -28.38 -0.29
C GLY A 391 -15.08 -27.73 0.72
N LEU A 392 -13.89 -28.33 0.91
CA LEU A 392 -12.67 -27.81 1.53
C LEU A 392 -12.80 -26.54 2.39
N HIS A 393 -12.65 -26.67 3.70
CA HIS A 393 -12.31 -25.51 4.53
C HIS A 393 -11.06 -24.83 3.98
N ILE A 394 -11.13 -23.53 3.70
CA ILE A 394 -9.94 -22.70 3.58
C ILE A 394 -9.24 -22.80 4.94
N ARG A 395 -8.20 -23.63 5.04
CA ARG A 395 -7.38 -23.70 6.26
C ARG A 395 -6.94 -22.28 6.58
N GLY A 396 -7.32 -21.79 7.76
CA GLY A 396 -6.64 -20.65 8.36
C GLY A 396 -5.13 -20.95 8.38
N SER A 397 -4.31 -19.91 8.27
CA SER A 397 -2.86 -20.04 8.45
C SER A 397 -2.59 -20.86 9.72
N PRO A 398 -1.65 -21.83 9.71
CA PRO A 398 -1.45 -22.70 10.86
C PRO A 398 -1.29 -21.88 12.14
N THR A 399 -2.20 -22.04 13.09
CA THR A 399 -2.02 -21.54 14.45
C THR A 399 -0.86 -22.32 15.06
N LYS A 400 0.33 -21.73 15.09
CA LYS A 400 1.43 -22.25 15.91
C LYS A 400 1.02 -22.08 17.38
N GLY A 401 1.05 -23.18 18.14
CA GLY A 401 0.88 -23.17 19.59
C GLY A 401 -0.37 -23.88 20.10
N CYS A 402 -0.37 -25.21 20.08
CA CYS A 402 -0.66 -26.06 21.24
C CYS A 402 -0.40 -27.51 20.84
N TRP A 403 0.86 -27.94 20.87
CA TRP A 403 1.14 -29.38 20.94
C TRP A 403 0.75 -29.82 22.35
N SER A 404 -0.54 -30.07 22.56
CA SER A 404 -0.98 -30.89 23.69
C SER A 404 -0.24 -32.22 23.57
N LEU A 405 0.64 -32.48 24.53
CA LEU A 405 1.37 -33.73 24.76
C LEU A 405 0.51 -34.93 24.37
N LYS A 406 0.76 -35.52 23.19
CA LYS A 406 0.33 -36.88 22.91
C LYS A 406 1.38 -37.81 23.53
N PRO A 407 1.01 -38.76 24.41
CA PRO A 407 1.96 -39.70 24.95
C PRO A 407 2.56 -40.54 23.81
N LEU A 408 3.90 -40.63 23.82
CA LEU A 408 4.68 -41.45 22.90
C LEU A 408 4.13 -42.89 22.85
N PRO A 409 3.90 -43.47 21.66
CA PRO A 409 3.60 -44.89 21.57
C PRO A 409 4.82 -45.69 22.01
N LYS A 410 4.61 -46.59 22.98
CA LYS A 410 5.60 -47.53 23.49
C LYS A 410 6.28 -48.25 22.33
N ARG A 411 7.61 -48.12 22.24
CA ARG A 411 8.47 -48.93 21.36
C ARG A 411 8.15 -50.41 21.61
N ARG A 412 7.66 -51.10 20.57
CA ARG A 412 7.75 -52.56 20.51
C ARG A 412 9.20 -52.91 20.17
N ARG A 413 9.83 -53.68 21.06
CA ARG A 413 11.09 -54.38 20.79
C ARG A 413 10.90 -55.28 19.57
N LEU A 414 11.84 -55.21 18.63
CA LEU A 414 12.60 -56.34 18.11
C LEU A 414 13.99 -55.81 17.74
#